data_AF-A0A087N702-F1
#
_entry.id   AF-A0A087N702-F1
#
_cell.length_a   1.000
_cell.length_b   1.000
_cell.length_c   1.000
_cell.angle_alpha   90.00
_cell.angle_beta   90.00
_cell.angle_gamma   90.00
#
_symmetry.space_group_name_H-M   'P 1'
#
loop_
_entity.id
_entity.type
_entity.pdbx_description
1 polymer ?
#
loop_
_entity_poly.entity_id
_entity_poly.type
_entity_poly.pdbx_seq_one_letter_code
_entity_poly.pdbx_strand_id
1 'polypeptide(L)'
;MGHIFGPVSFVKLPPELMSEASLLAHLGVGRAELNVISWYAGRMYHKFDIKKKSGKARVINAPDRRLKMLQRKIADLLTPLYRRRNPVHGFVIGRSVKTNAQSHLGSKFIVNLDLKDFFPSISYGRVTGVLRSLGMKREVAEAIATICCLNGTLPQGAPSSPILSNMVCFRLDRRLRELAKDARCIYTRYADDLSFSSYQPLMGLFETTPPASGHFSPDLLSEKLKQIFSGNGFVLNPDKAHYADKHSRRTVTGIRINEALNVDRRFVRNLRAALYSVETLGLAAAQAKFKSLHGGKADVGQHLQGKVSWLGYIKGASDPVFRSVASRFNAAFPPLALDILPSPQEIRERSVWLIEHWETGGDQGTAFFMKGVGLVTAEHCISPSGIVELYHPTKPSNKFAASVKHRCPDRDLAVLDHAIPNNEFYELETAGKAAATGDATTAIGYPGYGPGDRLNIRPGAVTSLPTKSAVKMVEVQQMLTPGMSGGPLLDVDDRVVGVVHKGGHDHGRQLAIAISELHAWLP
;
A
#
# COMPACT_ATOMS: atom_id res chain seq x y z
N MET A 1 0.59 -39.98 -25.75
CA MET A 1 -0.14 -38.86 -25.14
C MET A 1 0.55 -38.48 -23.83
N GLY A 2 1.41 -37.45 -23.83
CA GLY A 2 2.07 -36.99 -22.61
C GLY A 2 1.12 -36.17 -21.74
N HIS A 3 1.05 -36.45 -20.44
CA HIS A 3 0.27 -35.68 -19.49
C HIS A 3 0.76 -34.22 -19.48
N ILE A 4 -0.06 -33.30 -20.00
CA ILE A 4 0.24 -31.87 -20.19
C ILE A 4 0.57 -31.13 -18.86
N PHE A 5 0.33 -31.75 -17.70
CA PHE A 5 0.31 -31.10 -16.39
C PHE A 5 1.20 -31.70 -15.28
N GLY A 6 2.07 -32.67 -15.57
CA GLY A 6 2.84 -33.36 -14.51
C GLY A 6 1.98 -34.34 -13.69
N PRO A 7 2.53 -34.96 -12.62
CA PRO A 7 1.77 -35.92 -11.83
C PRO A 7 0.52 -35.26 -11.23
N VAL A 8 -0.62 -35.95 -11.35
CA VAL A 8 -1.92 -35.49 -10.86
C VAL A 8 -1.79 -35.27 -9.35
N SER A 9 -1.65 -34.01 -8.93
CA SER A 9 -1.83 -33.70 -7.51
C SER A 9 -3.30 -33.94 -7.22
N PHE A 10 -3.63 -34.96 -6.43
CA PHE A 10 -4.99 -35.24 -6.00
C PHE A 10 -5.50 -34.08 -5.15
N VAL A 11 -6.01 -33.04 -5.81
CA VAL A 11 -6.85 -32.04 -5.15
C VAL A 11 -8.14 -32.78 -4.81
N LYS A 12 -8.45 -32.89 -3.51
CA LYS A 12 -9.70 -33.50 -3.07
C LYS A 12 -10.85 -32.68 -3.65
N LEU A 13 -11.54 -33.24 -4.63
CA LEU A 13 -12.68 -32.59 -5.25
C LEU A 13 -13.87 -32.58 -4.28
N PRO A 14 -14.65 -31.48 -4.22
CA PRO A 14 -15.87 -31.44 -3.46
C PRO A 14 -16.91 -32.39 -4.09
N PRO A 15 -17.82 -32.98 -3.28
CA PRO A 15 -18.81 -33.96 -3.77
C PRO A 15 -19.60 -33.50 -5.00
N GLU A 16 -19.89 -32.19 -5.08
CA GLU A 16 -20.60 -31.54 -6.17
C GLU A 16 -19.90 -31.67 -7.52
N LEU A 17 -18.57 -31.84 -7.54
CA LEU A 17 -17.77 -31.94 -8.77
C LEU A 17 -17.42 -33.39 -9.15
N MET A 18 -17.93 -34.38 -8.42
CA MET A 18 -17.63 -35.80 -8.64
C MET A 18 -18.48 -36.45 -9.75
N SER A 19 -19.65 -35.88 -10.04
CA SER A 19 -20.55 -36.34 -11.10
C SER A 19 -21.37 -35.19 -11.66
N GLU A 20 -21.84 -35.33 -12.90
CA GLU A 20 -22.69 -34.31 -13.52
C GLU A 20 -24.00 -34.13 -12.74
N ALA A 21 -24.60 -35.23 -12.29
CA ALA A 21 -25.83 -35.20 -11.49
C ALA A 21 -25.65 -34.39 -10.20
N SER A 22 -24.54 -34.57 -9.48
CA SER A 22 -24.24 -33.82 -8.26
C SER A 22 -24.04 -32.33 -8.54
N LEU A 23 -23.34 -31.99 -9.63
CA LEU A 23 -23.14 -30.60 -10.05
C LEU A 23 -24.49 -29.94 -10.38
N LEU A 24 -25.28 -30.58 -11.22
CA LEU A 24 -26.59 -30.07 -11.66
C LEU A 24 -27.55 -29.89 -10.49
N ALA A 25 -27.58 -30.83 -9.55
CA ALA A 25 -28.35 -30.70 -8.31
C ALA A 25 -27.91 -29.48 -7.48
N HIS A 26 -26.60 -29.28 -7.27
CA HIS A 26 -26.09 -28.12 -6.54
C HIS A 26 -26.42 -26.78 -7.25
N LEU A 27 -26.35 -26.77 -8.57
CA LEU A 27 -26.71 -25.61 -9.38
C LEU A 27 -28.22 -25.34 -9.41
N GLY A 28 -29.04 -26.36 -9.11
CA GLY A 28 -30.49 -26.34 -9.27
C GLY A 28 -30.87 -26.22 -10.74
N VAL A 29 -30.22 -27.01 -11.60
CA VAL A 29 -30.35 -27.01 -13.06
C VAL A 29 -30.64 -28.44 -13.52
N GLY A 30 -31.62 -28.63 -14.39
CA GLY A 30 -31.86 -29.93 -15.05
C GLY A 30 -31.02 -30.10 -16.30
N ARG A 31 -30.82 -31.34 -16.78
CA ARG A 31 -30.11 -31.61 -18.06
C ARG A 31 -30.75 -30.88 -19.24
N ALA A 32 -32.08 -30.74 -19.26
CA ALA A 32 -32.80 -29.95 -20.27
C ALA A 32 -32.43 -28.46 -20.23
N GLU A 33 -32.31 -27.85 -19.04
CA GLU A 33 -31.89 -26.45 -18.91
C GLU A 33 -30.43 -26.27 -19.34
N LEU A 34 -29.55 -27.25 -19.10
CA LEU A 34 -28.19 -27.21 -19.63
C LEU A 34 -28.16 -27.19 -21.17
N ASN A 35 -29.03 -27.96 -21.83
CA ASN A 35 -29.19 -27.90 -23.29
C ASN A 35 -29.72 -26.55 -23.76
N VAL A 36 -30.68 -25.96 -23.05
CA VAL A 36 -31.18 -24.60 -23.31
C VAL A 36 -30.06 -23.58 -23.20
N ILE A 37 -29.24 -23.64 -22.14
CA ILE A 37 -28.06 -22.75 -21.99
C ILE A 37 -27.11 -22.95 -23.17
N SER A 38 -26.84 -24.19 -23.57
CA SER A 38 -25.95 -24.49 -24.70
C SER A 38 -26.46 -23.89 -26.02
N TRP A 39 -27.76 -23.99 -26.32
CA TRP A 39 -28.34 -23.50 -27.57
C TRP A 39 -28.58 -21.99 -27.57
N TYR A 40 -28.95 -21.41 -26.43
CA TYR A 40 -29.37 -20.02 -26.32
C TYR A 40 -28.39 -19.13 -25.57
N ALA A 41 -27.16 -19.58 -25.30
CA ALA A 41 -26.13 -18.83 -24.59
C ALA A 41 -26.04 -17.37 -25.07
N GLY A 42 -26.02 -17.11 -26.38
CA GLY A 42 -25.96 -15.75 -26.93
C GLY A 42 -27.08 -14.82 -26.47
N ARG A 43 -28.30 -15.33 -26.27
CA ARG A 43 -29.46 -14.56 -25.78
C ARG A 43 -29.43 -14.32 -24.27
N MET A 44 -28.62 -15.08 -23.54
CA MET A 44 -28.44 -14.99 -22.09
C MET A 44 -27.33 -14.00 -21.70
N TYR A 45 -26.73 -13.29 -22.66
CA TYR A 45 -25.77 -12.22 -22.42
C TYR A 45 -26.27 -10.90 -22.99
N HIS A 46 -26.12 -9.84 -22.20
CA HIS A 46 -26.28 -8.47 -22.64
C HIS A 46 -24.91 -7.89 -23.02
N LYS A 47 -24.77 -7.50 -24.29
CA LYS A 47 -23.55 -6.91 -24.84
C LYS A 47 -23.60 -5.38 -24.73
N PHE A 48 -22.53 -4.78 -24.20
CA PHE A 48 -22.38 -3.32 -24.16
C PHE A 48 -20.90 -2.92 -24.19
N ASP A 49 -20.62 -1.68 -24.58
CA ASP A 49 -19.27 -1.17 -24.70
C ASP A 49 -18.87 -0.28 -23.53
N ILE A 50 -17.62 -0.44 -23.08
CA ILE A 50 -16.95 0.47 -22.15
C ILE A 50 -15.77 1.13 -22.87
N LYS A 51 -15.61 2.45 -22.75
CA LYS A 51 -14.45 3.15 -23.31
C LYS A 51 -13.14 2.67 -22.64
N LYS A 52 -12.16 2.19 -23.43
CA LYS A 52 -10.79 1.99 -22.95
C LYS A 52 -10.10 3.34 -22.76
N LYS A 53 -9.04 3.36 -21.95
CA LYS A 53 -8.13 4.51 -21.83
C LYS A 53 -7.52 4.95 -23.17
N SER A 54 -7.39 4.02 -24.11
CA SER A 54 -6.88 4.26 -25.47
C SER A 54 -7.95 4.75 -26.46
N GLY A 55 -9.18 5.02 -26.02
CA GLY A 55 -10.31 5.44 -26.87
C GLY A 55 -11.07 4.30 -27.57
N LYS A 56 -10.43 3.14 -27.80
CA LYS A 56 -11.10 1.94 -28.37
C LYS A 56 -12.19 1.41 -27.42
N ALA A 57 -13.28 0.86 -27.96
CA ALA A 57 -14.32 0.20 -27.15
C ALA A 57 -13.82 -1.15 -26.59
N ARG A 58 -14.26 -1.48 -25.37
CA ARG A 58 -14.16 -2.80 -24.76
C ARG A 58 -15.56 -3.38 -24.69
N VAL A 59 -15.80 -4.40 -25.50
CA VAL A 59 -17.04 -5.17 -25.47
C VAL A 59 -17.10 -5.95 -24.16
N ILE A 60 -18.15 -5.73 -23.38
CA ILE A 60 -18.50 -6.53 -22.21
C ILE A 60 -19.72 -7.38 -22.56
N ASN A 61 -19.63 -8.67 -22.27
CA ASN A 61 -20.75 -9.60 -22.33
C ASN A 61 -21.14 -9.92 -20.89
N ALA A 62 -22.16 -9.23 -20.38
CA ALA A 62 -22.68 -9.49 -19.04
C ALA A 62 -23.77 -10.56 -19.08
N PRO A 63 -23.63 -11.66 -18.33
CA PRO A 63 -24.68 -12.68 -18.26
C PRO A 63 -25.93 -12.10 -17.58
N ASP A 64 -27.10 -12.61 -17.99
CA ASP A 64 -28.37 -12.36 -17.32
C ASP A 64 -28.35 -12.81 -15.86
N ARG A 65 -29.42 -12.50 -15.12
CA ARG A 65 -29.48 -12.80 -13.68
C ARG A 65 -29.37 -14.31 -13.38
N ARG A 66 -29.99 -15.19 -14.16
CA ARG A 66 -29.99 -16.64 -13.93
C ARG A 66 -28.62 -17.22 -14.22
N LEU A 67 -28.05 -16.91 -15.39
CA LEU A 67 -26.73 -17.39 -15.79
C LEU A 67 -25.63 -16.85 -14.88
N LYS A 68 -25.72 -15.59 -14.46
CA LYS A 68 -24.79 -14.98 -13.49
C LYS A 68 -24.81 -15.72 -12.14
N MET A 69 -25.98 -16.16 -11.68
CA MET A 69 -26.09 -16.93 -10.44
C MET A 69 -25.43 -18.30 -10.57
N LEU A 70 -25.66 -19.02 -11.67
CA LEU A 70 -25.01 -20.30 -11.95
C LEU A 70 -23.49 -20.18 -11.99
N GLN A 71 -22.99 -19.18 -12.72
CA GLN A 71 -21.55 -18.96 -12.85
C GLN A 71 -20.89 -18.54 -11.52
N ARG A 72 -21.61 -17.85 -10.62
CA ARG A 72 -21.12 -17.57 -9.25
C ARG A 72 -20.98 -18.85 -8.43
N LYS A 73 -22.01 -19.70 -8.39
CA LYS A 73 -21.94 -21.00 -7.70
C LYS A 73 -20.76 -21.84 -8.20
N ILE A 74 -20.57 -21.89 -9.52
CA ILE A 74 -19.40 -22.55 -10.11
C ILE A 74 -18.10 -21.91 -9.64
N ALA A 75 -17.99 -20.58 -9.67
CA ALA A 75 -16.80 -19.88 -9.21
C ALA A 75 -16.48 -20.16 -7.73
N ASP A 76 -17.51 -20.27 -6.89
CA ASP A 76 -17.39 -20.59 -5.47
C ASP A 76 -16.87 -22.03 -5.25
N LEU A 77 -17.32 -23.00 -6.07
CA LEU A 77 -16.79 -24.37 -6.06
C LEU A 77 -15.34 -24.45 -6.54
N LEU A 78 -14.96 -23.63 -7.53
CA LEU A 78 -13.64 -23.67 -8.16
C LEU A 78 -12.57 -22.91 -7.36
N THR A 79 -12.94 -21.83 -6.68
CA THR A 79 -11.99 -20.95 -5.98
C THR A 79 -11.14 -21.70 -4.95
N PRO A 80 -11.69 -22.57 -4.08
CA PRO A 80 -10.90 -23.36 -3.13
C PRO A 80 -9.92 -24.35 -3.77
N LEU A 81 -10.20 -24.80 -5.01
CA LEU A 81 -9.35 -25.73 -5.74
C LEU A 81 -8.13 -25.05 -6.36
N TYR A 82 -8.21 -23.74 -6.59
CA TYR A 82 -7.12 -22.99 -7.18
C TYR A 82 -6.06 -22.62 -6.14
N ARG A 83 -4.95 -23.37 -6.14
CA ARG A 83 -3.76 -23.00 -5.39
C ARG A 83 -3.02 -21.85 -6.08
N ARG A 84 -3.35 -20.62 -5.67
CA ARG A 84 -2.68 -19.40 -6.11
C ARG A 84 -1.17 -19.53 -5.94
N ARG A 85 -0.43 -19.15 -6.98
CA ARG A 85 1.02 -19.00 -6.89
C ARG A 85 1.43 -17.57 -6.58
N ASN A 86 2.58 -17.40 -5.93
CA ASN A 86 3.10 -16.09 -5.51
C ASN A 86 3.11 -14.98 -6.59
N PRO A 87 3.45 -15.23 -7.87
CA PRO A 87 3.47 -14.16 -8.88
C PRO A 87 2.08 -13.70 -9.34
N VAL A 88 0.98 -14.35 -8.93
CA VAL A 88 -0.37 -14.04 -9.42
C VAL A 88 -1.04 -13.04 -8.48
N HIS A 89 -1.38 -11.86 -9.01
CA HIS A 89 -2.04 -10.78 -8.29
C HIS A 89 -3.44 -10.44 -8.82
N GLY A 90 -3.76 -10.82 -10.05
CA GLY A 90 -5.07 -10.57 -10.66
C GLY A 90 -6.11 -11.61 -10.24
N PHE A 91 -7.33 -11.17 -9.94
CA PHE A 91 -8.48 -12.02 -9.64
C PHE A 91 -8.27 -13.02 -8.48
N VAL A 92 -7.51 -12.63 -7.47
CA VAL A 92 -7.26 -13.48 -6.29
C VAL A 92 -7.40 -12.67 -5.02
N ILE A 93 -7.88 -13.32 -3.96
CA ILE A 93 -8.11 -12.70 -2.64
C ILE A 93 -6.77 -12.26 -2.04
N GLY A 94 -6.80 -11.11 -1.36
CA GLY A 94 -5.64 -10.52 -0.68
C GLY A 94 -4.58 -9.93 -1.61
N ARG A 95 -4.85 -9.84 -2.92
CA ARG A 95 -3.98 -9.17 -3.89
C ARG A 95 -4.73 -8.03 -4.58
N SER A 96 -3.96 -7.06 -5.02
CA SER A 96 -4.42 -5.87 -5.72
C SER A 96 -3.33 -5.37 -6.66
N VAL A 97 -3.67 -4.39 -7.51
CA VAL A 97 -2.66 -3.67 -8.32
C VAL A 97 -1.58 -3.02 -7.44
N LYS A 98 -1.90 -2.60 -6.20
CA LYS A 98 -0.90 -2.08 -5.24
C LYS A 98 0.08 -3.17 -4.83
N THR A 99 -0.41 -4.34 -4.41
CA THR A 99 0.47 -5.46 -4.07
C THR A 99 1.31 -5.92 -5.25
N ASN A 100 0.78 -5.80 -6.47
CA ASN A 100 1.51 -6.14 -7.70
C ASN A 100 2.68 -5.16 -7.91
N ALA A 101 2.39 -3.87 -7.88
CA ALA A 101 3.40 -2.82 -7.99
C ALA A 101 4.45 -2.88 -6.86
N GLN A 102 4.03 -3.22 -5.63
CA GLN A 102 4.91 -3.36 -4.48
C GLN A 102 6.01 -4.42 -4.71
N SER A 103 5.69 -5.53 -5.39
CA SER A 103 6.67 -6.58 -5.72
C SER A 103 7.82 -6.08 -6.59
N HIS A 104 7.66 -4.94 -7.27
CA HIS A 104 8.66 -4.38 -8.17
C HIS A 104 9.28 -3.07 -7.65
N LEU A 105 8.87 -2.58 -6.47
CA LEU A 105 9.30 -1.30 -5.91
C LEU A 105 10.84 -1.16 -5.93
N GLY A 106 11.33 -0.01 -6.41
CA GLY A 106 12.77 0.29 -6.45
C GLY A 106 13.54 -0.37 -7.60
N SER A 107 12.93 -1.26 -8.39
CA SER A 107 13.59 -1.89 -9.54
C SER A 107 14.04 -0.86 -10.58
N LYS A 108 15.24 -1.04 -11.12
CA LYS A 108 15.86 -0.11 -12.10
C LYS A 108 15.42 -0.36 -13.53
N PHE A 109 14.99 -1.60 -13.85
CA PHE A 109 14.58 -1.99 -15.19
C PHE A 109 13.26 -2.76 -15.14
N ILE A 110 12.34 -2.47 -16.05
CA ILE A 110 11.05 -3.16 -16.19
C ILE A 110 10.77 -3.52 -17.65
N VAL A 111 10.20 -4.72 -17.84
CA VAL A 111 9.46 -5.10 -19.05
C VAL A 111 8.01 -5.32 -18.66
N ASN A 112 7.08 -4.59 -19.28
CA ASN A 112 5.65 -4.87 -19.20
C ASN A 112 5.19 -5.52 -20.50
N LEU A 113 4.42 -6.60 -20.38
CA LEU A 113 3.80 -7.31 -21.49
C LEU A 113 2.30 -7.44 -21.24
N ASP A 114 1.52 -7.64 -22.29
CA ASP A 114 0.06 -7.81 -22.23
C ASP A 114 -0.36 -8.94 -23.17
N LEU A 115 -1.34 -9.75 -22.75
CA LEU A 115 -1.89 -10.80 -23.60
C LEU A 115 -3.01 -10.25 -24.49
N LYS A 116 -2.88 -10.43 -25.80
CA LYS A 116 -3.92 -10.06 -26.76
C LYS A 116 -5.15 -10.94 -26.56
N ASP A 117 -6.32 -10.30 -26.52
CA ASP A 117 -7.64 -10.96 -26.43
C ASP A 117 -7.71 -12.04 -25.34
N PHE A 118 -7.20 -11.72 -24.14
CA PHE A 118 -6.97 -12.69 -23.07
C PHE A 118 -8.14 -13.65 -22.80
N PHE A 119 -9.35 -13.13 -22.51
CA PHE A 119 -10.52 -13.99 -22.26
C PHE A 119 -10.97 -14.77 -23.52
N PRO A 120 -11.16 -14.13 -24.69
CA PRO A 120 -11.46 -14.85 -25.94
C PRO A 120 -10.42 -15.92 -26.33
N SER A 121 -9.14 -15.76 -25.97
CA SER A 121 -8.10 -16.76 -26.26
C SER A 121 -8.25 -18.05 -25.43
N ILE A 122 -9.09 -18.04 -24.40
CA ILE A 122 -9.35 -19.19 -23.54
C ILE A 122 -10.62 -19.87 -24.03
N SER A 123 -10.42 -20.90 -24.85
CA SER A 123 -11.51 -21.68 -25.45
C SER A 123 -12.16 -22.65 -24.47
N TYR A 124 -13.36 -23.11 -24.83
CA TYR A 124 -14.10 -24.19 -24.21
C TYR A 124 -13.20 -25.40 -23.96
N GLY A 125 -12.43 -25.83 -24.98
CA GLY A 125 -11.49 -26.94 -24.86
C GLY A 125 -10.38 -26.73 -23.84
N ARG A 126 -9.90 -25.49 -23.66
CA ARG A 126 -8.90 -25.17 -22.63
C ARG A 126 -9.51 -25.21 -21.23
N VAL A 127 -10.75 -24.74 -21.09
CA VAL A 127 -11.51 -24.82 -19.84
C VAL A 127 -11.77 -26.28 -19.46
N THR A 128 -12.31 -27.08 -20.37
CA THR A 128 -12.56 -28.51 -20.10
C THR A 128 -11.25 -29.25 -19.82
N GLY A 129 -10.19 -28.97 -20.56
CA GLY A 129 -8.87 -29.56 -20.37
C GLY A 129 -8.29 -29.30 -18.98
N VAL A 130 -8.34 -28.06 -18.49
CA VAL A 130 -7.82 -27.74 -17.15
C VAL A 130 -8.66 -28.36 -16.04
N LEU A 131 -9.99 -28.38 -16.17
CA LEU A 131 -10.88 -29.00 -15.17
C LEU A 131 -10.67 -30.52 -15.09
N ARG A 132 -10.50 -31.18 -16.24
CA ARG A 132 -10.16 -32.61 -16.29
C ARG A 132 -8.79 -32.90 -15.67
N SER A 133 -7.82 -32.00 -15.82
CA SER A 133 -6.50 -32.16 -15.20
C SER A 133 -6.53 -32.11 -13.67
N LEU A 134 -7.58 -31.51 -13.09
CA LEU A 134 -7.85 -31.53 -11.64
C LEU A 134 -8.55 -32.81 -11.17
N GLY A 135 -8.83 -33.76 -12.07
CA GLY A 135 -9.50 -35.02 -11.76
C GLY A 135 -11.01 -35.03 -12.01
N MET A 136 -11.59 -33.95 -12.55
CA MET A 136 -13.02 -33.93 -12.87
C MET A 136 -13.33 -34.84 -14.07
N LYS A 137 -14.47 -35.55 -13.99
CA LYS A 137 -15.00 -36.32 -15.13
C LYS A 137 -15.29 -35.41 -16.31
N ARG A 138 -15.24 -35.95 -17.53
CA ARG A 138 -15.41 -35.18 -18.77
C ARG A 138 -16.75 -34.44 -18.77
N GLU A 139 -17.81 -35.12 -18.36
CA GLU A 139 -19.18 -34.64 -18.39
C GLU A 139 -19.37 -33.44 -17.43
N VAL A 140 -18.71 -33.48 -16.26
CA VAL A 140 -18.69 -32.35 -15.30
C VAL A 140 -17.95 -31.15 -15.89
N ALA A 141 -16.78 -31.39 -16.47
CA ALA A 141 -15.96 -30.33 -17.07
C ALA A 141 -16.67 -29.67 -18.25
N GLU A 142 -17.34 -30.46 -19.10
CA GLU A 142 -18.15 -29.99 -20.23
C GLU A 142 -19.37 -29.20 -19.75
N ALA A 143 -20.09 -29.66 -18.74
CA ALA A 143 -21.22 -28.93 -18.16
C ALA A 143 -20.79 -27.54 -17.61
N ILE A 144 -19.68 -27.49 -16.88
CA ILE A 144 -19.11 -26.22 -16.39
C ILE A 144 -18.73 -25.30 -17.56
N ALA A 145 -18.05 -25.83 -18.58
CA ALA A 145 -17.64 -25.06 -19.74
C ALA A 145 -18.85 -24.54 -20.55
N THR A 146 -19.92 -25.33 -20.68
CA THR A 146 -21.18 -24.93 -21.34
C THR A 146 -21.83 -23.75 -20.63
N ILE A 147 -21.83 -23.74 -19.30
CA ILE A 147 -22.39 -22.64 -18.51
C ILE A 147 -21.49 -21.39 -18.55
N CYS A 148 -20.16 -21.57 -18.60
CA CYS A 148 -19.20 -20.47 -18.42
C CYS A 148 -18.72 -19.82 -19.73
N CYS A 149 -18.80 -20.53 -20.86
CA CYS A 149 -18.34 -20.02 -22.14
C CYS A 149 -19.48 -19.39 -22.95
N LEU A 150 -19.13 -18.36 -23.73
CA LEU A 150 -19.97 -17.76 -24.75
C LEU A 150 -19.26 -17.93 -26.09
N ASN A 151 -19.95 -18.47 -27.10
CA ASN A 151 -19.39 -18.74 -28.43
C ASN A 151 -18.07 -19.52 -28.35
N GLY A 152 -18.01 -20.52 -27.47
CA GLY A 152 -16.85 -21.40 -27.32
C GLY A 152 -15.64 -20.79 -26.61
N THR A 153 -15.75 -19.60 -25.99
CA THR A 153 -14.64 -18.94 -25.27
C THR A 153 -15.10 -18.31 -23.96
N LEU A 154 -14.18 -17.92 -23.06
CA LEU A 154 -14.55 -17.18 -21.86
C LEU A 154 -15.00 -15.75 -22.21
N PRO A 155 -16.19 -15.31 -21.74
CA PRO A 155 -16.63 -13.93 -21.96
C PRO A 155 -16.04 -12.97 -20.94
N GLN A 156 -15.81 -11.73 -21.38
CA GLN A 156 -15.48 -10.63 -20.48
C GLN A 156 -16.76 -10.10 -19.82
N GLY A 157 -16.88 -10.26 -18.49
CA GLY A 157 -18.04 -9.82 -17.71
C GLY A 157 -18.74 -10.93 -16.93
N ALA A 158 -18.42 -12.20 -17.22
CA ALA A 158 -18.91 -13.35 -16.45
C ALA A 158 -18.15 -13.53 -15.13
N PRO A 159 -18.83 -13.84 -14.01
CA PRO A 159 -18.20 -14.05 -12.70
C PRO A 159 -17.30 -15.29 -12.60
N SER A 160 -17.45 -16.30 -13.47
CA SER A 160 -16.59 -17.49 -13.50
C SER A 160 -15.32 -17.31 -14.33
N SER A 161 -15.30 -16.40 -15.32
CA SER A 161 -14.14 -16.16 -16.19
C SER A 161 -12.85 -15.82 -15.41
N PRO A 162 -12.86 -14.99 -14.35
CA PRO A 162 -11.67 -14.67 -13.56
C PRO A 162 -10.95 -15.92 -13.01
N ILE A 163 -11.66 -16.79 -12.30
CA ILE A 163 -11.05 -17.99 -11.68
C ILE A 163 -10.60 -19.01 -12.73
N LEU A 164 -11.42 -19.24 -13.76
CA LEU A 164 -11.09 -20.14 -14.87
C LEU A 164 -9.86 -19.66 -15.64
N SER A 165 -9.73 -18.35 -15.88
CA SER A 165 -8.56 -17.80 -16.57
C SER A 165 -7.27 -18.00 -15.78
N ASN A 166 -7.33 -17.88 -14.45
CA ASN A 166 -6.20 -18.13 -13.56
C ASN A 166 -5.81 -19.61 -13.49
N MET A 167 -6.79 -20.52 -13.50
CA MET A 167 -6.53 -21.97 -13.59
C MET A 167 -5.83 -22.31 -14.91
N VAL A 168 -6.32 -21.78 -16.04
CA VAL A 168 -5.72 -21.99 -17.36
C VAL A 168 -4.29 -21.44 -17.44
N CYS A 169 -4.02 -20.29 -16.81
CA CYS A 169 -2.68 -19.69 -16.76
C CYS A 169 -1.70 -20.42 -15.84
N PHE A 170 -2.12 -21.45 -15.08
CA PHE A 170 -1.25 -22.12 -14.13
C PHE A 170 0.04 -22.67 -14.76
N ARG A 171 -0.02 -23.24 -15.96
CA ARG A 171 1.19 -23.71 -16.67
C ARG A 171 2.06 -22.56 -17.17
N LEU A 172 1.44 -21.49 -17.70
CA LEU A 172 2.12 -20.27 -18.13
C LEU A 172 2.93 -19.67 -16.96
N ASP A 173 2.28 -19.46 -15.82
CA ASP A 173 2.89 -18.88 -14.61
C ASP A 173 4.04 -19.73 -14.06
N ARG A 174 4.04 -21.04 -14.32
CA ARG A 174 5.14 -21.94 -13.93
C ARG A 174 6.38 -21.61 -14.73
N ARG A 175 6.24 -21.67 -16.06
CA ARG A 175 7.36 -21.51 -17.00
C ARG A 175 7.92 -20.10 -16.96
N LEU A 176 7.07 -19.08 -16.82
CA LEU A 176 7.53 -17.69 -16.68
C LEU A 176 8.28 -17.45 -15.38
N ARG A 177 7.90 -18.10 -14.28
CA ARG A 177 8.64 -18.02 -13.02
C ARG A 177 10.00 -18.72 -13.11
N GLU A 178 10.04 -19.88 -13.76
CA GLU A 178 11.30 -20.60 -14.02
C GLU A 178 12.24 -19.73 -14.87
N LEU A 179 11.75 -19.15 -15.97
CA LEU A 179 12.51 -18.20 -16.78
C LEU A 179 12.97 -16.98 -15.96
N ALA A 180 12.10 -16.40 -15.15
CA ALA A 180 12.44 -15.22 -14.34
C ALA A 180 13.53 -15.53 -13.31
N LYS A 181 13.50 -16.74 -12.73
CA LYS A 181 14.56 -17.22 -11.83
C LYS A 181 15.89 -17.33 -12.58
N ASP A 182 15.90 -17.94 -13.76
CA ASP A 182 17.10 -18.08 -14.59
C ASP A 182 17.68 -16.70 -14.96
N ALA A 183 16.79 -15.75 -15.31
CA ALA A 183 17.14 -14.38 -15.69
C ALA A 183 17.37 -13.43 -14.49
N ARG A 184 17.30 -13.95 -13.24
CA ARG A 184 17.44 -13.18 -11.99
C ARG A 184 16.56 -11.93 -11.95
N CYS A 185 15.30 -12.07 -12.35
CA CYS A 185 14.32 -11.00 -12.34
C CYS A 185 13.05 -11.42 -11.58
N ILE A 186 12.28 -10.41 -11.17
CA ILE A 186 10.99 -10.60 -10.52
C ILE A 186 9.92 -10.66 -11.60
N TYR A 187 9.03 -11.65 -11.52
CA TYR A 187 7.89 -11.79 -12.41
C TYR A 187 6.58 -11.73 -11.63
N THR A 188 5.61 -10.98 -12.15
CA THR A 188 4.22 -10.97 -11.66
C THR A 188 3.22 -10.92 -12.83
N ARG A 189 1.98 -11.37 -12.56
CA ARG A 189 0.84 -11.29 -13.47
C ARG A 189 -0.41 -10.75 -12.78
N TYR A 190 -1.03 -9.76 -13.40
CA TYR A 190 -2.34 -9.23 -13.04
C TYR A 190 -3.30 -9.41 -14.22
N ALA A 191 -4.07 -10.50 -14.21
CA ALA A 191 -4.90 -10.90 -15.34
C ALA A 191 -4.06 -11.09 -16.63
N ASP A 192 -4.26 -10.22 -17.63
CA ASP A 192 -3.56 -10.15 -18.90
C ASP A 192 -2.26 -9.34 -18.86
N ASP A 193 -2.09 -8.45 -17.87
CA ASP A 193 -0.88 -7.66 -17.67
C ASP A 193 0.22 -8.51 -16.99
N LEU A 194 1.40 -8.56 -17.57
CA LEU A 194 2.59 -9.20 -17.02
C LEU A 194 3.69 -8.17 -16.78
N SER A 195 4.44 -8.31 -15.69
CA SER A 195 5.55 -7.42 -15.36
C SER A 195 6.78 -8.21 -14.95
N PHE A 196 7.90 -7.87 -15.56
CA PHE A 196 9.24 -8.34 -15.18
C PHE A 196 10.05 -7.15 -14.69
N SER A 197 10.82 -7.32 -13.62
CA SER A 197 11.71 -6.25 -13.16
C SER A 197 13.03 -6.77 -12.58
N SER A 198 14.06 -5.92 -12.63
CA SER A 198 15.35 -6.19 -11.99
C SER A 198 16.09 -4.89 -11.65
N TYR A 199 17.11 -5.01 -10.80
CA TYR A 199 18.10 -3.94 -10.59
C TYR A 199 19.14 -3.87 -11.71
N GLN A 200 19.32 -4.96 -12.46
CA GLN A 200 20.21 -5.04 -13.63
C GLN A 200 19.39 -5.05 -14.94
N PRO A 201 19.99 -4.68 -16.09
CA PRO A 201 19.33 -4.80 -17.39
C PRO A 201 18.80 -6.22 -17.63
N LEU A 202 17.58 -6.33 -18.18
CA LEU A 202 16.85 -7.59 -18.34
C LEU A 202 17.34 -8.43 -19.54
N MET A 203 18.66 -8.62 -19.66
CA MET A 203 19.29 -9.29 -20.81
C MET A 203 18.66 -10.65 -21.13
N GLY A 204 18.41 -11.48 -20.10
CA GLY A 204 17.86 -12.83 -20.27
C GLY A 204 16.41 -12.90 -20.79
N LEU A 205 15.75 -11.77 -21.03
CA LEU A 205 14.41 -11.73 -21.65
C LEU A 205 14.45 -11.38 -23.14
N PHE A 206 15.58 -10.92 -23.67
CA PHE A 206 15.74 -10.48 -25.05
C PHE A 206 16.69 -11.41 -25.81
N GLU A 207 16.54 -11.47 -27.13
CA GLU A 207 17.43 -12.27 -27.99
C GLU A 207 18.84 -11.67 -28.05
N THR A 208 18.94 -10.35 -28.02
CA THR A 208 20.20 -9.59 -28.02
C THR A 208 20.25 -8.62 -26.84
N THR A 209 20.30 -7.32 -27.10
CA THR A 209 20.28 -6.27 -26.08
C THR A 209 18.86 -5.76 -25.86
N PRO A 210 18.48 -5.40 -24.61
CA PRO A 210 17.22 -4.71 -24.35
C PRO A 210 17.09 -3.45 -25.22
N PRO A 211 15.87 -3.11 -25.69
CA PRO A 211 15.62 -1.93 -26.50
C PRO A 211 15.77 -0.64 -25.69
N ALA A 212 15.68 0.50 -26.36
CA ALA A 212 15.52 1.78 -25.66
C ALA A 212 14.20 1.81 -24.87
N SER A 213 14.14 2.66 -23.83
CA SER A 213 12.92 2.85 -23.04
C SER A 213 11.75 3.30 -23.93
N GLY A 214 10.61 2.62 -23.81
CA GLY A 214 9.41 2.88 -24.59
C GLY A 214 8.71 1.62 -25.07
N HIS A 215 7.81 1.78 -26.03
CA HIS A 215 7.16 0.66 -26.72
C HIS A 215 8.14 -0.06 -27.64
N PHE A 216 8.06 -1.39 -27.70
CA PHE A 216 8.95 -2.20 -28.52
C PHE A 216 8.22 -3.40 -29.15
N SER A 217 8.74 -3.95 -30.24
CA SER A 217 8.16 -5.16 -30.84
C SER A 217 8.46 -6.41 -29.99
N PRO A 218 7.46 -7.26 -29.67
CA PRO A 218 7.68 -8.53 -29.01
C PRO A 218 8.67 -9.47 -29.71
N ASP A 219 8.99 -9.25 -30.99
CA ASP A 219 9.96 -10.07 -31.74
C ASP A 219 11.38 -9.99 -31.16
N LEU A 220 11.70 -8.88 -30.48
CA LEU A 220 12.97 -8.67 -29.78
C LEU A 220 13.14 -9.57 -28.54
N LEU A 221 12.04 -10.14 -28.04
CA LEU A 221 12.08 -11.05 -26.91
C LEU A 221 12.79 -12.35 -27.29
N SER A 222 13.45 -12.95 -26.31
CA SER A 222 14.12 -14.23 -26.48
C SER A 222 13.17 -15.31 -27.01
N GLU A 223 13.69 -16.21 -27.84
CA GLU A 223 12.91 -17.33 -28.37
C GLU A 223 12.29 -18.19 -27.26
N LYS A 224 13.04 -18.42 -26.17
CA LYS A 224 12.54 -19.13 -24.98
C LYS A 224 11.27 -18.47 -24.40
N LEU A 225 11.24 -17.13 -24.30
CA LEU A 225 10.07 -16.41 -23.78
C LEU A 225 8.88 -16.48 -24.75
N LYS A 226 9.12 -16.27 -26.05
CA LYS A 226 8.07 -16.37 -27.09
C LYS A 226 7.42 -17.76 -27.10
N GLN A 227 8.22 -18.83 -27.01
CA GLN A 227 7.75 -20.21 -26.94
C GLN A 227 6.95 -20.53 -25.67
N ILE A 228 7.19 -19.83 -24.57
CA ILE A 228 6.37 -19.98 -23.36
C ILE A 228 4.95 -19.47 -23.61
N PHE A 229 4.78 -18.33 -24.30
CA PHE A 229 3.46 -17.81 -24.62
C PHE A 229 2.73 -18.67 -25.66
N SER A 230 3.37 -18.92 -26.81
CA SER A 230 2.77 -19.69 -27.91
C SER A 230 2.45 -21.13 -27.48
N GLY A 231 3.36 -21.79 -26.74
CA GLY A 231 3.14 -23.13 -26.20
C GLY A 231 2.07 -23.22 -25.10
N ASN A 232 1.58 -22.08 -24.60
CA ASN A 232 0.42 -22.00 -23.71
C ASN A 232 -0.80 -21.39 -24.40
N GLY A 233 -0.80 -21.24 -25.74
CA GLY A 233 -1.93 -20.74 -26.51
C GLY A 233 -2.26 -19.27 -26.26
N PHE A 234 -1.23 -18.44 -26.00
CA PHE A 234 -1.38 -17.01 -25.84
C PHE A 234 -0.50 -16.24 -26.81
N VAL A 235 -0.98 -15.06 -27.21
CA VAL A 235 -0.29 -14.14 -28.11
C VAL A 235 -0.04 -12.83 -27.36
N LEU A 236 1.17 -12.28 -27.52
CA LEU A 236 1.52 -10.99 -26.95
C LEU A 236 0.88 -9.85 -27.73
N ASN A 237 0.51 -8.79 -27.03
CA ASN A 237 -0.02 -7.58 -27.62
C ASN A 237 1.14 -6.64 -28.02
N PRO A 238 1.43 -6.46 -29.33
CA PRO A 238 2.59 -5.68 -29.77
C PRO A 238 2.50 -4.21 -29.36
N ASP A 239 1.29 -3.63 -29.32
CA ASP A 239 1.06 -2.22 -28.99
C ASP A 239 1.31 -1.90 -27.50
N LYS A 240 1.48 -2.93 -26.66
CA LYS A 240 1.56 -2.79 -25.20
C LYS A 240 2.82 -3.38 -24.58
N ALA A 241 3.68 -4.01 -25.37
CA ALA A 241 5.02 -4.34 -24.92
C ALA A 241 5.77 -3.04 -24.65
N HIS A 242 6.31 -2.90 -23.42
CA HIS A 242 6.96 -1.68 -22.98
C HIS A 242 8.18 -1.99 -22.12
N TYR A 243 9.29 -1.33 -22.41
CA TYR A 243 10.53 -1.40 -21.63
C TYR A 243 10.79 -0.06 -20.94
N ALA A 244 11.28 -0.10 -19.70
CA ALA A 244 11.62 1.10 -18.94
C ALA A 244 12.91 0.88 -18.15
N ASP A 245 13.90 1.75 -18.36
CA ASP A 245 15.15 1.79 -17.60
C ASP A 245 15.12 2.73 -16.38
N LYS A 246 16.30 2.94 -15.77
CA LYS A 246 16.50 3.75 -14.57
C LYS A 246 16.21 5.24 -14.77
N HIS A 247 16.34 5.75 -16.00
CA HIS A 247 16.15 7.16 -16.36
C HIS A 247 14.71 7.47 -16.77
N SER A 248 13.90 6.43 -17.04
CA SER A 248 12.51 6.60 -17.41
C SER A 248 11.53 6.35 -16.24
N ARG A 249 10.28 6.74 -16.47
CA ARG A 249 9.19 6.45 -15.56
C ARG A 249 8.86 4.96 -15.62
N ARG A 250 8.96 4.29 -14.47
CA ARG A 250 8.69 2.87 -14.30
C ARG A 250 7.32 2.66 -13.68
N THR A 251 6.47 1.85 -14.32
CA THR A 251 5.10 1.61 -13.87
C THR A 251 4.73 0.12 -13.91
N VAL A 252 3.93 -0.31 -12.94
CA VAL A 252 3.32 -1.64 -12.91
C VAL A 252 1.83 -1.47 -12.66
N THR A 253 0.99 -2.03 -13.54
CA THR A 253 -0.49 -1.90 -13.45
C THR A 253 -0.97 -0.45 -13.28
N GLY A 254 -0.25 0.51 -13.87
CA GLY A 254 -0.56 1.94 -13.79
C GLY A 254 -0.10 2.67 -12.52
N ILE A 255 0.62 2.00 -11.62
CA ILE A 255 1.24 2.60 -10.42
C ILE A 255 2.73 2.82 -10.70
N ARG A 256 3.25 4.01 -10.39
CA ARG A 256 4.69 4.33 -10.46
C ARG A 256 5.42 3.64 -9.31
N ILE A 257 6.60 3.09 -9.59
CA ILE A 257 7.35 2.25 -8.63
C ILE A 257 8.82 2.69 -8.40
N ASN A 258 9.20 3.90 -8.84
CA ASN A 258 10.61 4.32 -8.85
C ASN A 258 11.27 4.30 -7.46
N GLU A 259 10.70 5.01 -6.49
CA GLU A 259 11.23 5.17 -5.12
C GLU A 259 10.16 4.81 -4.10
N ALA A 260 8.95 5.33 -4.31
CA ALA A 260 7.73 4.97 -3.60
C ALA A 260 6.61 4.64 -4.59
N LEU A 261 5.61 3.90 -4.11
CA LEU A 261 4.38 3.69 -4.87
C LEU A 261 3.65 5.02 -5.05
N ASN A 262 3.36 5.39 -6.29
CA ASN A 262 2.75 6.68 -6.58
C ASN A 262 1.77 6.61 -7.75
N VAL A 263 0.79 7.51 -7.75
CA VAL A 263 -0.14 7.69 -8.87
C VAL A 263 0.46 8.61 -9.93
N ASP A 264 -0.09 8.61 -11.15
CA ASP A 264 0.28 9.58 -12.18
C ASP A 264 -0.06 11.01 -11.70
N ARG A 265 0.84 11.98 -11.89
CA ARG A 265 0.62 13.39 -11.52
C ARG A 265 -0.68 13.97 -12.10
N ARG A 266 -1.11 13.49 -13.27
CA ARG A 266 -2.37 13.90 -13.91
C ARG A 266 -3.58 13.47 -13.09
N PHE A 267 -3.51 12.34 -12.38
CA PHE A 267 -4.58 11.89 -11.49
C PHE A 267 -4.81 12.91 -10.36
N VAL A 268 -3.74 13.31 -9.66
CA VAL A 268 -3.80 14.30 -8.57
C VAL A 268 -4.27 15.65 -9.08
N ARG A 269 -3.74 16.10 -10.22
CA ARG A 269 -4.14 17.37 -10.85
C ARG A 269 -5.64 17.38 -11.20
N ASN A 270 -6.15 16.30 -11.80
CA ASN A 270 -7.56 16.19 -12.14
C ASN A 270 -8.45 16.16 -10.89
N LEU A 271 -7.98 15.55 -9.80
CA LEU A 271 -8.69 15.52 -8.52
C LEU A 271 -8.77 16.92 -7.88
N ARG A 272 -7.66 17.66 -7.87
CA ARG A 272 -7.62 19.07 -7.42
C ARG A 272 -8.51 19.98 -8.26
N ALA A 273 -8.52 19.80 -9.58
CA ALA A 273 -9.38 20.56 -10.48
C ALA A 273 -10.88 20.26 -10.26
N ALA A 274 -11.20 19.00 -9.93
CA ALA A 274 -12.57 18.62 -9.62
C ALA A 274 -13.04 19.21 -8.29
N LEU A 275 -12.21 19.14 -7.24
CA LEU A 275 -12.48 19.78 -5.94
C LEU A 275 -12.62 21.30 -6.09
N TYR A 276 -11.72 21.94 -6.85
CA TYR A 276 -11.83 23.37 -7.15
C TYR A 276 -13.15 23.74 -7.82
N SER A 277 -13.66 22.91 -8.74
CA SER A 277 -14.97 23.15 -9.36
C SER A 277 -16.11 23.08 -8.35
N VAL A 278 -16.02 22.20 -7.35
CA VAL A 278 -17.02 22.10 -6.26
C VAL A 278 -16.92 23.32 -5.34
N GLU A 279 -15.70 23.69 -4.95
CA GLU A 279 -15.42 24.84 -4.08
C GLU A 279 -15.89 26.17 -4.70
N THR A 280 -15.75 26.33 -6.02
CA THR A 280 -16.08 27.59 -6.71
C THR A 280 -17.51 27.69 -7.21
N LEU A 281 -18.09 26.58 -7.71
CA LEU A 281 -19.43 26.59 -8.31
C LEU A 281 -20.52 26.13 -7.33
N GLY A 282 -20.14 25.51 -6.21
CA GLY A 282 -21.05 24.76 -5.36
C GLY A 282 -21.40 23.38 -5.94
N LEU A 283 -21.95 22.52 -5.08
CA LEU A 283 -22.18 21.10 -5.40
C LEU A 283 -23.12 20.88 -6.60
N ALA A 284 -24.28 21.55 -6.62
CA ALA A 284 -25.29 21.34 -7.66
C ALA A 284 -24.77 21.71 -9.07
N ALA A 285 -24.09 22.86 -9.20
CA ALA A 285 -23.53 23.31 -10.46
C ALA A 285 -22.33 22.44 -10.89
N ALA A 286 -21.47 22.02 -9.95
CA ALA A 286 -20.39 21.10 -10.24
C ALA A 286 -20.91 19.74 -10.74
N GLN A 287 -21.97 19.20 -10.10
CA GLN A 287 -22.64 17.98 -10.53
C GLN A 287 -23.18 18.10 -11.97
N ALA A 288 -23.86 19.20 -12.30
CA ALA A 288 -24.37 19.45 -13.64
C ALA A 288 -23.24 19.53 -14.68
N LYS A 289 -22.16 20.26 -14.36
CA LYS A 289 -20.96 20.37 -15.20
C LYS A 289 -20.34 19.00 -15.51
N PHE A 290 -20.11 18.17 -14.48
CA PHE A 290 -19.50 16.85 -14.69
C PHE A 290 -20.43 15.88 -15.42
N LYS A 291 -21.74 15.94 -15.18
CA LYS A 291 -22.74 15.17 -15.94
C LYS A 291 -22.72 15.54 -17.42
N SER A 292 -22.60 16.83 -17.76
CA SER A 292 -22.48 17.28 -19.15
C SER A 292 -21.19 16.79 -19.81
N LEU A 293 -20.04 16.92 -19.13
CA LEU A 293 -18.73 16.57 -19.70
C LEU A 293 -18.45 15.06 -19.79
N HIS A 294 -18.98 14.27 -18.86
CA HIS A 294 -18.60 12.86 -18.70
C HIS A 294 -19.78 11.89 -18.76
N GLY A 295 -21.02 12.38 -18.66
CA GLY A 295 -22.21 11.55 -18.50
C GLY A 295 -22.25 10.84 -17.15
N GLY A 296 -23.02 9.75 -17.08
CA GLY A 296 -23.14 8.91 -15.90
C GLY A 296 -24.20 9.37 -14.89
N LYS A 297 -24.44 8.53 -13.89
CA LYS A 297 -25.43 8.74 -12.81
C LYS A 297 -24.81 8.87 -11.42
N ALA A 298 -23.47 8.84 -11.33
CA ALA A 298 -22.77 8.85 -10.05
C ALA A 298 -22.83 10.23 -9.41
N ASP A 299 -23.05 10.26 -8.09
CA ASP A 299 -22.87 11.44 -7.26
C ASP A 299 -21.40 11.86 -7.26
N VAL A 300 -21.14 13.16 -7.41
CA VAL A 300 -19.79 13.72 -7.45
C VAL A 300 -19.08 13.53 -6.12
N GLY A 301 -19.77 13.68 -5.00
CA GLY A 301 -19.21 13.44 -3.66
C GLY A 301 -18.70 12.01 -3.53
N GLN A 302 -19.54 11.01 -3.82
CA GLN A 302 -19.17 9.59 -3.78
C GLN A 302 -18.06 9.24 -4.77
N HIS A 303 -18.10 9.80 -5.98
CA HIS A 303 -17.05 9.57 -6.99
C HIS A 303 -15.71 10.16 -6.58
N LEU A 304 -15.71 11.36 -6.01
CA LEU A 304 -14.51 12.00 -5.48
C LEU A 304 -14.00 11.26 -4.25
N GLN A 305 -14.88 10.84 -3.33
CA GLN A 305 -14.53 10.02 -2.17
C GLN A 305 -13.74 8.80 -2.62
N GLY A 306 -14.25 8.01 -3.56
CA GLY A 306 -13.55 6.83 -4.08
C GLY A 306 -12.17 7.15 -4.69
N LYS A 307 -12.02 8.29 -5.35
CA LYS A 307 -10.73 8.74 -5.92
C LYS A 307 -9.74 9.22 -4.87
N VAL A 308 -10.20 9.94 -3.84
CA VAL A 308 -9.36 10.39 -2.74
C VAL A 308 -8.95 9.19 -1.87
N SER A 309 -9.87 8.27 -1.58
CA SER A 309 -9.56 6.99 -0.92
C SER A 309 -8.54 6.17 -1.72
N TRP A 310 -8.65 6.13 -3.06
CA TRP A 310 -7.64 5.50 -3.90
C TRP A 310 -6.26 6.16 -3.78
N LEU A 311 -6.22 7.50 -3.72
CA LEU A 311 -4.98 8.24 -3.51
C LEU A 311 -4.32 7.87 -2.17
N GLY A 312 -5.10 7.85 -1.09
CA GLY A 312 -4.66 7.46 0.25
C GLY A 312 -4.23 6.00 0.31
N TYR A 313 -4.95 5.09 -0.34
CA TYR A 313 -4.58 3.68 -0.44
C TYR A 313 -3.22 3.48 -1.11
N ILE A 314 -2.90 4.23 -2.17
CA ILE A 314 -1.61 4.11 -2.87
C ILE A 314 -0.48 4.80 -2.13
N LYS A 315 -0.66 6.06 -1.73
CA LYS A 315 0.41 6.91 -1.18
C LYS A 315 0.60 6.80 0.33
N GLY A 316 -0.44 6.38 1.06
CA GLY A 316 -0.50 6.37 2.52
C GLY A 316 -1.38 7.50 3.06
N ALA A 317 -2.02 7.26 4.20
CA ALA A 317 -2.93 8.22 4.84
C ALA A 317 -2.21 9.41 5.49
N SER A 318 -0.90 9.30 5.74
CA SER A 318 -0.04 10.37 6.25
C SER A 318 0.67 11.15 5.12
N ASP A 319 0.52 10.75 3.85
CA ASP A 319 1.21 11.41 2.73
C ASP A 319 0.71 12.86 2.56
N PRO A 320 1.60 13.87 2.44
CA PRO A 320 1.22 15.28 2.36
C PRO A 320 0.26 15.62 1.21
N VAL A 321 0.40 14.94 0.07
CA VAL A 321 -0.46 15.16 -1.10
C VAL A 321 -1.85 14.59 -0.84
N PHE A 322 -1.94 13.41 -0.23
CA PHE A 322 -3.23 12.85 0.17
C PHE A 322 -3.90 13.77 1.20
N ARG A 323 -3.20 14.14 2.27
CA ARG A 323 -3.73 15.00 3.34
C ARG A 323 -4.27 16.33 2.81
N SER A 324 -3.51 17.01 1.94
CA SER A 324 -3.92 18.27 1.32
C SER A 324 -5.21 18.10 0.51
N VAL A 325 -5.35 17.00 -0.24
CA VAL A 325 -6.54 16.73 -1.05
C VAL A 325 -7.72 16.27 -0.19
N ALA A 326 -7.47 15.42 0.80
CA ALA A 326 -8.48 14.89 1.73
C ALA A 326 -9.06 15.98 2.63
N SER A 327 -8.24 16.91 3.12
CA SER A 327 -8.71 18.05 3.91
C SER A 327 -9.69 18.92 3.13
N ARG A 328 -9.36 19.25 1.87
CA ARG A 328 -10.28 19.97 0.96
C ARG A 328 -11.55 19.18 0.69
N PHE A 329 -11.42 17.88 0.47
CA PHE A 329 -12.57 17.00 0.27
C PHE A 329 -13.48 16.94 1.51
N ASN A 330 -12.93 16.76 2.71
CA ASN A 330 -13.69 16.70 3.96
C ASN A 330 -14.42 18.02 4.24
N ALA A 331 -13.81 19.16 3.93
CA ALA A 331 -14.45 20.47 4.02
C ALA A 331 -15.64 20.62 3.06
N ALA A 332 -15.49 20.14 1.81
CA ALA A 332 -16.55 20.19 0.80
C ALA A 332 -17.65 19.13 1.01
N PHE A 333 -17.33 18.00 1.65
CA PHE A 333 -18.23 16.86 1.84
C PHE A 333 -18.15 16.27 3.26
N PRO A 334 -18.58 16.99 4.31
CA PRO A 334 -18.47 16.51 5.70
C PRO A 334 -19.10 15.12 5.97
N PRO A 335 -20.26 14.76 5.40
CA PRO A 335 -20.85 13.42 5.62
C PRO A 335 -20.06 12.27 5.00
N LEU A 336 -19.11 12.56 4.11
CA LEU A 336 -18.28 11.58 3.41
C LEU A 336 -16.83 11.61 3.86
N ALA A 337 -16.54 12.31 4.97
CA ALA A 337 -15.18 12.59 5.42
C ALA A 337 -14.29 11.34 5.48
N LEU A 338 -13.04 11.53 5.09
CA LEU A 338 -12.00 10.52 5.09
C LEU A 338 -11.04 10.75 6.25
N ASP A 339 -10.58 9.67 6.85
CA ASP A 339 -9.58 9.74 7.92
C ASP A 339 -8.25 10.26 7.37
N ILE A 340 -7.71 11.25 8.07
CA ILE A 340 -6.41 11.86 7.76
C ILE A 340 -5.50 11.56 8.95
N LEU A 341 -4.42 10.81 8.71
CA LEU A 341 -3.46 10.51 9.76
C LEU A 341 -2.39 11.61 9.86
N PRO A 342 -1.87 11.89 11.07
CA PRO A 342 -0.76 12.82 11.26
C PRO A 342 0.48 12.36 10.47
N SER A 343 1.27 13.32 9.97
CA SER A 343 2.56 12.99 9.34
C SER A 343 3.59 12.75 10.44
N PRO A 344 4.68 11.98 10.20
CA PRO A 344 5.73 11.82 11.19
C PRO A 344 6.30 13.17 11.68
N GLN A 345 6.42 14.15 10.78
CA GLN A 345 6.81 15.51 11.14
C GLN A 345 5.78 16.20 12.05
N GLU A 346 4.49 16.08 11.76
CA GLU A 346 3.44 16.65 12.61
C GLU A 346 3.40 15.98 14.00
N ILE A 347 3.61 14.66 14.05
CA ILE A 347 3.75 13.92 15.32
C ILE A 347 4.93 14.51 16.10
N ARG A 348 6.13 14.59 15.50
CA ARG A 348 7.31 15.16 16.16
C ARG A 348 7.07 16.58 16.66
N GLU A 349 6.54 17.45 15.81
CA GLU A 349 6.27 18.85 16.15
C GLU A 349 5.32 18.95 17.34
N ARG A 350 4.16 18.28 17.29
CA ARG A 350 3.13 18.44 18.32
C ARG A 350 3.32 17.55 19.54
N SER A 351 4.27 16.62 19.51
CA SER A 351 4.66 15.84 20.69
C SER A 351 5.70 16.55 21.54
N VAL A 352 6.39 17.57 21.03
CA VAL A 352 7.49 18.25 21.72
C VAL A 352 7.11 19.70 22.03
N TRP A 353 7.29 20.10 23.28
CA TRP A 353 6.80 21.36 23.83
C TRP A 353 7.92 22.10 24.55
N LEU A 354 7.79 23.41 24.68
CA LEU A 354 8.72 24.23 25.44
C LEU A 354 8.29 24.26 26.91
N ILE A 355 9.27 24.19 27.82
CA ILE A 355 9.10 24.50 29.24
C ILE A 355 9.80 25.83 29.52
N GLU A 356 9.16 26.69 30.31
CA GLU A 356 9.80 27.87 30.91
C GLU A 356 9.49 27.96 32.41
N HIS A 357 10.45 28.48 33.18
CA HIS A 357 10.18 28.96 34.53
C HIS A 357 11.02 30.19 34.86
N TRP A 358 10.49 31.06 35.72
CA TRP A 358 11.08 32.37 36.01
C TRP A 358 11.62 32.53 37.44
N GLU A 359 11.57 31.48 38.27
CA GLU A 359 11.94 31.54 39.69
C GLU A 359 13.44 31.86 39.93
N THR A 360 14.32 31.54 39.00
CA THR A 360 15.79 31.68 39.13
C THR A 360 16.41 32.53 38.03
N GLY A 361 15.67 33.50 37.48
CA GLY A 361 16.15 34.40 36.42
C GLY A 361 15.77 33.98 34.98
N GLY A 362 14.88 32.99 34.83
CA GLY A 362 14.40 32.51 33.54
C GLY A 362 15.24 31.36 33.00
N ASP A 363 14.70 30.14 33.00
CA ASP A 363 15.31 28.99 32.32
C ASP A 363 14.30 28.36 31.36
N GLN A 364 14.84 27.71 30.32
CA GLN A 364 14.07 27.09 29.25
C GLN A 364 14.54 25.66 29.00
N GLY A 365 13.57 24.78 28.78
CA GLY A 365 13.81 23.38 28.46
C GLY A 365 12.85 22.85 27.42
N THR A 366 13.01 21.57 27.11
CA THR A 366 12.12 20.83 26.24
C THR A 366 11.36 19.77 27.06
N ALA A 367 10.08 19.60 26.77
CA ALA A 367 9.28 18.44 27.21
C ALA A 367 8.72 17.69 26.01
N PHE A 368 8.32 16.44 26.22
CA PHE A 368 7.57 15.70 25.22
C PHE A 368 6.53 14.76 25.80
N PHE A 369 5.50 14.50 25.01
CA PHE A 369 4.42 13.59 25.34
C PHE A 369 4.80 12.15 25.00
N MET A 370 4.65 11.26 25.98
CA MET A 370 4.98 9.85 25.85
C MET A 370 3.78 8.98 26.20
N LYS A 371 3.42 8.09 25.28
CA LYS A 371 2.23 7.26 25.37
C LYS A 371 2.30 6.34 26.60
N GLY A 372 1.26 6.42 27.44
CA GLY A 372 1.18 5.65 28.68
C GLY A 372 1.99 6.20 29.86
N VAL A 373 2.70 7.32 29.67
CA VAL A 373 3.48 7.99 30.73
C VAL A 373 2.95 9.40 31.00
N GLY A 374 2.69 10.19 29.96
CA GLY A 374 2.33 11.61 30.06
C GLY A 374 3.44 12.52 29.56
N LEU A 375 3.55 13.71 30.15
CA LEU A 375 4.51 14.73 29.73
C LEU A 375 5.85 14.56 30.47
N VAL A 376 6.92 14.26 29.73
CA VAL A 376 8.25 13.93 30.25
C VAL A 376 9.22 15.06 29.97
N THR A 377 10.13 15.34 30.92
CA THR A 377 11.24 16.28 30.76
C THR A 377 12.42 15.89 31.67
N ALA A 378 13.51 16.65 31.61
CA ALA A 378 14.63 16.55 32.53
C ALA A 378 14.31 17.28 33.84
N GLU A 379 14.80 16.77 34.97
CA GLU A 379 14.48 17.34 36.29
C GLU A 379 15.02 18.76 36.44
N HIS A 380 16.24 19.00 35.96
CA HIS A 380 16.86 20.33 36.02
C HIS A 380 16.15 21.39 35.15
N CYS A 381 15.23 21.01 34.26
CA CYS A 381 14.42 21.96 33.49
C CYS A 381 13.20 22.47 34.29
N ILE A 382 13.02 22.03 35.53
CA ILE A 382 11.86 22.34 36.35
C ILE A 382 12.29 23.25 37.50
N SER A 383 11.40 24.20 37.81
CA SER A 383 11.56 25.08 38.96
C SER A 383 11.65 24.31 40.30
N PRO A 384 12.28 24.92 41.32
CA PRO A 384 12.25 24.38 42.68
C PRO A 384 10.83 24.16 43.23
N SER A 385 9.88 25.04 42.91
CA SER A 385 8.47 24.88 43.32
C SER A 385 7.75 23.70 42.62
N GLY A 386 8.29 23.25 41.48
CA GLY A 386 7.65 22.23 40.64
C GLY A 386 6.51 22.75 39.77
N ILE A 387 6.37 24.07 39.65
CA ILE A 387 5.41 24.72 38.76
C ILE A 387 6.16 25.29 37.56
N VAL A 388 5.72 24.93 36.35
CA VAL A 388 6.31 25.41 35.10
C VAL A 388 5.22 25.89 34.14
N GLU A 389 5.60 26.76 33.20
CA GLU A 389 4.76 27.11 32.06
C GLU A 389 5.15 26.28 30.85
N LEU A 390 4.13 25.79 30.14
CA LEU A 390 4.26 25.04 28.89
C LEU A 390 3.61 25.79 27.76
N TYR A 391 4.24 25.82 26.59
CA TYR A 391 3.56 26.20 25.36
C TYR A 391 4.20 25.54 24.15
N HIS A 392 3.44 25.50 23.06
CA HIS A 392 3.93 25.04 21.78
C HIS A 392 4.37 26.26 20.93
N PRO A 393 5.58 26.27 20.35
CA PRO A 393 6.10 27.43 19.60
C PRO A 393 5.28 27.93 18.41
N THR A 394 4.35 27.13 17.88
CA THR A 394 3.40 27.61 16.84
C THR A 394 2.25 28.44 17.40
N LYS A 395 2.02 28.40 18.72
CA LYS A 395 0.98 29.15 19.44
C LYS A 395 1.57 29.69 20.76
N PRO A 396 2.57 30.60 20.72
CA PRO A 396 3.29 31.03 21.92
C PRO A 396 2.42 31.78 22.94
N SER A 397 1.27 32.33 22.51
CA SER A 397 0.29 32.95 23.40
C SER A 397 -0.54 31.94 24.21
N ASN A 398 -0.54 30.66 23.83
CA ASN A 398 -1.31 29.61 24.48
C ASN A 398 -0.44 28.88 25.50
N LYS A 399 -0.26 29.51 26.66
CA LYS A 399 0.51 28.98 27.79
C LYS A 399 -0.37 28.17 28.73
N PHE A 400 0.16 27.05 29.22
CA PHE A 400 -0.49 26.15 30.17
C PHE A 400 0.40 26.01 31.40
N ALA A 401 -0.17 26.15 32.59
CA ALA A 401 0.53 25.76 33.80
C ALA A 401 0.61 24.23 33.89
N ALA A 402 1.75 23.72 34.33
CA ALA A 402 1.96 22.32 34.65
C ALA A 402 2.65 22.18 35.99
N SER A 403 2.32 21.11 36.69
CA SER A 403 2.88 20.77 37.99
C SER A 403 3.57 19.43 37.94
N VAL A 404 4.63 19.26 38.72
CA VAL A 404 5.31 17.98 38.87
C VAL A 404 4.38 16.91 39.42
N LYS A 405 4.22 15.82 38.66
CA LYS A 405 3.57 14.58 39.10
C LYS A 405 4.58 13.64 39.74
N HIS A 406 5.71 13.45 39.07
CA HIS A 406 6.83 12.66 39.57
C HIS A 406 8.14 13.39 39.28
N ARG A 407 9.10 13.32 40.21
CA ARG A 407 10.43 13.91 40.08
C ARG A 407 11.50 12.97 40.63
N CYS A 408 12.60 12.80 39.90
CA CYS A 408 13.75 12.02 40.33
C CYS A 408 15.05 12.79 40.00
N PRO A 409 15.61 13.52 40.98
CA PRO A 409 16.87 14.26 40.79
C PRO A 409 18.05 13.34 40.44
N ASP A 410 18.09 12.12 41.01
CA ASP A 410 19.19 11.17 40.78
C ASP A 410 19.25 10.70 39.31
N ARG A 411 18.09 10.51 38.68
CA ARG A 411 17.97 10.13 37.27
C ARG A 411 17.89 11.34 36.33
N ASP A 412 17.77 12.55 36.89
CA ASP A 412 17.44 13.79 36.17
C ASP A 412 16.20 13.63 35.27
N LEU A 413 15.13 13.04 35.81
CA LEU A 413 13.87 12.82 35.11
C LEU A 413 12.69 13.42 35.89
N ALA A 414 11.72 13.91 35.14
CA ALA A 414 10.46 14.36 35.69
C ALA A 414 9.28 14.08 34.76
N VAL A 415 8.12 13.87 35.37
CA VAL A 415 6.82 13.73 34.70
C VAL A 415 5.89 14.80 35.24
N LEU A 416 5.21 15.50 34.34
CA LEU A 416 4.35 16.63 34.65
C LEU A 416 2.87 16.28 34.45
N ASP A 417 2.02 16.77 35.35
CA ASP A 417 0.58 16.90 35.12
C ASP A 417 0.30 18.21 34.38
N HIS A 418 -0.63 18.18 33.44
CA HIS A 418 -0.95 19.31 32.57
C HIS A 418 -2.46 19.40 32.30
N ALA A 419 -2.94 20.60 31.97
CA ALA A 419 -4.30 20.84 31.49
C ALA A 419 -4.40 21.00 29.96
N ILE A 420 -3.34 20.65 29.22
CA ILE A 420 -3.31 20.72 27.75
C ILE A 420 -4.40 19.80 27.14
N PRO A 421 -5.29 20.31 26.27
CA PRO A 421 -6.31 19.50 25.62
C PRO A 421 -5.76 18.36 24.75
N ASN A 422 -6.40 17.19 24.77
CA ASN A 422 -5.97 16.00 24.00
C ASN A 422 -5.90 16.20 22.48
N ASN A 423 -6.55 17.23 21.95
CA ASN A 423 -6.48 17.57 20.53
C ASN A 423 -5.36 18.55 20.17
N GLU A 424 -4.55 19.01 21.13
CA GLU A 424 -3.41 19.92 20.93
C GLU A 424 -2.07 19.18 20.74
N PHE A 425 -1.91 17.96 21.26
CA PHE A 425 -0.66 17.19 21.19
C PHE A 425 -0.82 15.79 20.56
N TYR A 426 0.31 15.17 20.23
CA TYR A 426 0.42 13.73 19.96
C TYR A 426 1.38 13.09 20.97
N GLU A 427 1.31 11.78 21.11
CA GLU A 427 2.19 11.02 22.00
C GLU A 427 3.17 10.17 21.21
N LEU A 428 4.42 10.13 21.66
CA LEU A 428 5.46 9.27 21.13
C LEU A 428 5.42 7.88 21.79
N GLU A 429 5.68 6.84 21.00
CA GLU A 429 5.76 5.47 21.51
C GLU A 429 7.17 5.16 22.01
N THR A 430 7.30 4.23 22.97
CA THR A 430 8.61 3.74 23.40
C THR A 430 9.19 2.77 22.38
N ALA A 431 10.52 2.80 22.18
CA ALA A 431 11.20 1.79 21.39
C ALA A 431 11.05 0.41 22.04
N GLY A 432 10.72 -0.61 21.24
CA GLY A 432 10.57 -1.99 21.73
C GLY A 432 11.90 -2.70 22.01
N LYS A 433 13.03 -2.08 21.68
CA LYS A 433 14.39 -2.58 21.92
C LYS A 433 15.23 -1.48 22.56
N ALA A 434 16.13 -1.86 23.45
CA ALA A 434 17.10 -0.93 24.00
C ALA A 434 18.08 -0.47 22.91
N ALA A 435 18.55 0.77 23.00
CA ALA A 435 19.54 1.32 22.07
C ALA A 435 20.85 0.52 22.11
N ALA A 436 21.48 0.35 20.94
CA ALA A 436 22.78 -0.27 20.76
C ALA A 436 23.78 0.70 20.12
N THR A 437 25.08 0.50 20.37
CA THR A 437 26.14 1.27 19.71
C THR A 437 26.03 1.15 18.19
N GLY A 438 26.07 2.28 17.49
CA GLY A 438 25.92 2.37 16.04
C GLY A 438 24.48 2.57 15.57
N ASP A 439 23.48 2.46 16.45
CA ASP A 439 22.08 2.72 16.07
C ASP A 439 21.92 4.18 15.64
N ALA A 440 21.24 4.39 14.51
CA ALA A 440 20.87 5.72 14.06
C ALA A 440 19.81 6.31 14.99
N THR A 441 20.04 7.54 15.44
CA THR A 441 19.14 8.26 16.36
C THR A 441 18.88 9.67 15.89
N THR A 442 17.80 10.26 16.38
CA THR A 442 17.46 11.66 16.14
C THR A 442 17.13 12.33 17.46
N ALA A 443 17.89 13.36 17.85
CA ALA A 443 17.56 14.19 18.99
C ALA A 443 16.66 15.35 18.56
N ILE A 444 15.60 15.61 19.33
CA ILE A 444 14.61 16.64 19.01
C ILE A 444 14.42 17.57 20.22
N GLY A 445 14.34 18.87 19.97
CA GLY A 445 14.05 19.85 21.01
C GLY A 445 14.25 21.29 20.56
N TYR A 446 14.30 22.21 21.51
CA TYR A 446 14.39 23.66 21.25
C TYR A 446 15.67 24.27 21.86
N PRO A 447 16.76 24.37 21.08
CA PRO A 447 18.02 24.88 21.58
C PRO A 447 17.98 26.41 21.72
N GLY A 448 18.00 26.93 22.95
CA GLY A 448 18.01 28.37 23.23
C GLY A 448 16.90 29.14 22.50
N TYR A 449 15.65 28.72 22.70
CA TYR A 449 14.51 29.16 21.90
C TYR A 449 14.32 30.68 21.89
N GLY A 450 14.31 31.26 20.69
CA GLY A 450 13.86 32.61 20.41
C GLY A 450 12.51 32.65 19.66
N PRO A 451 11.76 33.77 19.73
CA PRO A 451 10.54 33.94 18.95
C PRO A 451 10.77 33.72 17.45
N GLY A 452 10.06 32.75 16.88
CA GLY A 452 10.16 32.36 15.45
C GLY A 452 10.99 31.12 15.19
N ASP A 453 11.71 30.61 16.18
CA ASP A 453 12.44 29.35 16.06
C ASP A 453 11.51 28.15 15.87
N ARG A 454 12.03 27.14 15.17
CA ARG A 454 11.32 25.89 14.87
C ARG A 454 11.94 24.73 15.62
N LEU A 455 11.20 23.63 15.69
CA LEU A 455 11.69 22.38 16.27
C LEU A 455 13.03 21.98 15.64
N ASN A 456 14.04 21.83 16.48
CA ASN A 456 15.35 21.41 16.02
C ASN A 456 15.40 19.88 15.94
N ILE A 457 15.87 19.35 14.81
CA ILE A 457 15.94 17.91 14.53
C ILE A 457 17.39 17.57 14.18
N ARG A 458 18.06 16.82 15.06
CA ARG A 458 19.49 16.48 14.92
C ARG A 458 19.67 14.99 14.71
N PRO A 459 19.86 14.51 13.47
CA PRO A 459 20.21 13.12 13.22
C PRO A 459 21.65 12.84 13.67
N GLY A 460 21.89 11.63 14.13
CA GLY A 460 23.22 11.10 14.43
C GLY A 460 23.15 9.62 14.80
N ALA A 461 24.06 9.15 15.63
CA ALA A 461 24.15 7.76 16.02
C ALA A 461 24.61 7.59 17.46
N VAL A 462 24.27 6.45 18.07
CA VAL A 462 24.76 6.05 19.39
C VAL A 462 26.25 5.74 19.30
N THR A 463 27.05 6.41 20.12
CA THR A 463 28.51 6.20 20.18
C THR A 463 28.90 5.24 21.29
N SER A 464 28.26 5.33 22.46
CA SER A 464 28.47 4.39 23.56
C SER A 464 27.28 4.36 24.52
N LEU A 465 27.26 3.39 25.44
CA LEU A 465 26.19 3.20 26.43
C LEU A 465 26.77 3.21 27.86
N PRO A 466 27.22 4.38 28.37
CA PRO A 466 27.85 4.44 29.67
C PRO A 466 26.82 4.32 30.79
N THR A 467 27.25 3.86 31.96
CA THR A 467 26.48 4.00 33.20
C THR A 467 27.17 5.06 34.06
N LYS A 468 26.42 6.08 34.49
CA LYS A 468 26.93 7.16 35.35
C LYS A 468 26.06 7.27 36.59
N SER A 469 26.67 7.19 37.77
CA SER A 469 25.94 7.21 39.05
C SER A 469 24.78 6.21 39.09
N ALA A 470 25.02 4.98 38.61
CA ALA A 470 24.04 3.90 38.47
C ALA A 470 22.89 4.14 37.47
N VAL A 471 22.89 5.25 36.72
CA VAL A 471 21.90 5.56 35.68
C VAL A 471 22.46 5.16 34.31
N LYS A 472 21.72 4.34 33.56
CA LYS A 472 22.08 3.99 32.18
C LYS A 472 21.86 5.17 31.25
N MET A 473 22.88 5.48 30.47
CA MET A 473 22.88 6.61 29.53
C MET A 473 23.09 6.11 28.10
N VAL A 474 22.67 6.93 27.14
CA VAL A 474 22.92 6.79 25.72
C VAL A 474 23.81 7.96 25.30
N GLU A 475 25.06 7.67 24.96
CA GLU A 475 25.96 8.67 24.38
C GLU A 475 25.75 8.74 22.87
N VAL A 476 25.67 9.96 22.34
CA VAL A 476 25.35 10.20 20.94
C VAL A 476 26.38 11.06 20.23
N GLN A 477 26.44 10.96 18.91
CA GLN A 477 27.38 11.74 18.10
C GLN A 477 26.90 13.18 17.87
N GLN A 478 25.59 13.36 17.70
CA GLN A 478 25.00 14.66 17.45
C GLN A 478 25.16 15.56 18.67
N MET A 479 25.49 16.83 18.42
CA MET A 479 25.62 17.82 19.47
C MET A 479 24.24 18.08 20.10
N LEU A 480 24.14 17.99 21.41
CA LEU A 480 22.99 18.39 22.20
C LEU A 480 23.34 19.75 22.80
N THR A 481 22.52 20.78 22.62
CA THR A 481 22.81 22.13 23.12
C THR A 481 21.85 22.51 24.23
N PRO A 482 22.21 23.48 25.11
CA PRO A 482 21.29 24.02 26.09
C PRO A 482 19.92 24.37 25.49
N GLY A 483 18.85 24.08 26.25
CA GLY A 483 17.45 24.16 25.80
C GLY A 483 16.89 22.85 25.21
N MET A 484 17.73 21.96 24.67
CA MET A 484 17.27 20.63 24.22
C MET A 484 17.07 19.63 25.37
N SER A 485 17.56 19.94 26.57
CA SER A 485 17.36 19.13 27.77
C SER A 485 15.90 18.81 28.00
N GLY A 486 15.63 17.55 28.36
CA GLY A 486 14.28 17.01 28.51
C GLY A 486 13.59 16.63 27.20
N GLY A 487 14.16 16.94 26.04
CA GLY A 487 13.64 16.51 24.74
C GLY A 487 13.85 15.02 24.45
N PRO A 488 13.12 14.43 23.49
CA PRO A 488 13.24 13.01 23.19
C PRO A 488 14.44 12.72 22.29
N LEU A 489 15.09 11.57 22.56
CA LEU A 489 15.98 10.90 21.64
C LEU A 489 15.22 9.75 20.97
N LEU A 490 15.11 9.78 19.63
CA LEU A 490 14.30 8.85 18.84
C LEU A 490 15.15 7.87 18.03
N ASP A 491 14.60 6.68 17.77
CA ASP A 491 15.11 5.72 16.78
C ASP A 491 14.65 6.07 15.35
N VAL A 492 14.96 5.19 14.39
CA VAL A 492 14.57 5.34 12.97
C VAL A 492 13.07 5.23 12.70
N ASP A 493 12.30 4.70 13.65
CA ASP A 493 10.84 4.52 13.58
C ASP A 493 10.09 5.62 14.37
N ASP A 494 10.78 6.69 14.82
CA ASP A 494 10.24 7.75 15.68
C ASP A 494 9.77 7.28 17.06
N ARG A 495 10.38 6.21 17.59
CA ARG A 495 10.13 5.75 18.95
C ARG A 495 11.21 6.22 19.92
N VAL A 496 10.80 6.53 21.14
CA VAL A 496 11.67 7.08 22.19
C VAL A 496 12.64 6.01 22.70
N VAL A 497 13.94 6.29 22.58
CA VAL A 497 15.04 5.47 23.13
C VAL A 497 15.72 6.13 24.33
N GLY A 498 15.51 7.43 24.55
CA GLY A 498 16.00 8.14 25.72
C GLY A 498 15.47 9.57 25.85
N VAL A 499 15.85 10.21 26.95
CA VAL A 499 15.53 11.62 27.28
C VAL A 499 16.82 12.40 27.31
N VAL A 500 16.92 13.49 26.56
CA VAL A 500 18.13 14.33 26.49
C VAL A 500 18.45 14.87 27.88
N HIS A 501 19.65 14.55 28.38
CA HIS A 501 20.11 14.95 29.71
C HIS A 501 20.98 16.21 29.61
N LYS A 502 22.12 16.12 28.93
CA LYS A 502 23.02 17.28 28.74
C LYS A 502 24.00 17.10 27.58
N GLY A 503 24.41 18.23 27.02
CA GLY A 503 25.48 18.37 26.05
C GLY A 503 25.79 19.84 25.75
N GLY A 504 26.86 20.10 25.00
CA GLY A 504 27.28 21.44 24.60
C GLY A 504 28.80 21.54 24.37
N HIS A 505 29.30 22.72 24.01
CA HIS A 505 30.74 22.96 23.82
C HIS A 505 31.55 22.80 25.12
N ASP A 506 30.92 23.06 26.27
CA ASP A 506 31.53 22.94 27.60
C ASP A 506 31.35 21.54 28.23
N HIS A 507 30.73 20.62 27.49
CA HIS A 507 30.47 19.26 27.95
C HIS A 507 31.13 18.25 27.00
N GLY A 508 32.16 17.56 27.49
CA GLY A 508 32.93 16.62 26.67
C GLY A 508 32.17 15.39 26.15
N ARG A 509 30.91 15.18 26.55
CA ARG A 509 30.05 14.05 26.14
C ARG A 509 28.62 14.52 25.91
N GLN A 510 27.96 13.95 24.90
CA GLN A 510 26.56 14.22 24.57
C GLN A 510 25.70 13.07 25.09
N LEU A 511 24.90 13.30 26.14
CA LEU A 511 24.25 12.23 26.88
C LEU A 511 22.72 12.40 26.92
N ALA A 512 22.02 11.29 26.72
CA ALA A 512 20.62 11.10 27.05
C ALA A 512 20.48 10.00 28.11
N ILE A 513 19.48 10.10 28.98
CA ILE A 513 19.09 9.02 29.90
C ILE A 513 18.38 7.94 29.11
N ALA A 514 18.77 6.68 29.27
CA ALA A 514 18.15 5.57 28.57
C ALA A 514 16.68 5.43 28.96
N ILE A 515 15.81 5.13 28.00
CA ILE A 515 14.35 5.06 28.28
C ILE A 515 13.98 3.98 29.31
N SER A 516 14.82 2.95 29.46
CA SER A 516 14.66 1.93 30.51
C SER A 516 14.70 2.50 31.93
N GLU A 517 15.42 3.61 32.16
CA GLU A 517 15.49 4.26 33.46
C GLU A 517 14.17 4.96 33.83
N LEU A 518 13.46 5.49 32.84
CA LEU A 518 12.12 6.06 33.02
C LEU A 518 11.10 4.95 33.36
N HIS A 519 11.14 3.84 32.63
CA HIS A 519 10.26 2.69 32.88
C HIS A 519 10.54 2.00 34.21
N ALA A 520 11.81 1.90 34.61
CA ALA A 520 12.17 1.33 35.91
C ALA A 520 11.89 2.29 37.08
N TRP A 521 11.57 3.56 36.79
CA TRP A 521 11.26 4.57 37.81
C TRP A 521 9.77 4.64 38.09
N LEU A 522 8.97 4.62 37.03
CA LEU A 522 7.53 4.78 37.14
C LEU A 522 6.87 3.43 37.51
N PRO A 523 5.87 3.45 38.41
CA PRO A 523 5.22 2.26 38.95
C PRO A 523 4.37 1.48 37.93
#